data_AF-A0A0P1B776-F1
#
_entry.id   AF-A0A0P1B776-F1
#
_cell.length_a   1.000
_cell.length_b   1.000
_cell.length_c   1.000
_cell.angle_alpha   90.00
_cell.angle_beta   90.00
_cell.angle_gamma   90.00
#
_symmetry.space_group_name_H-M   'P 1'
#
loop_
_entity.id
_entity.type
_entity.pdbx_description
1 polymer ?
#
loop_
_entity_poly.entity_id
_entity_poly.type
_entity_poly.pdbx_seq_one_letter_code
_entity_poly.pdbx_strand_id
1 'polypeptide(L)'
;MTPEYFMASVPISFEYPEGNAAKSVADALPNGADLLLQVLLPLAEKSKLPIALKFDSVRPINARYGVAGDGVKPSNVDILIKLCNNFPRVKFLATFLSRVNQHEVTVTANKFRNLHLYGCWWYCNNPSIIEELTRMRIEILGTAFTSQHSDARVLDQLIYKWSHSREVIGEVLVD
;
A
#
# COMPACT_ATOMS: atom_id res chain seq x y z
N MET A 1 -11.88 -10.95 18.49
CA MET A 1 -10.71 -10.95 17.60
C MET A 1 -10.06 -9.59 17.73
N THR A 2 -8.76 -9.54 18.02
CA THR A 2 -8.00 -8.28 18.17
C THR A 2 -7.45 -7.90 16.81
N PRO A 3 -7.65 -6.67 16.30
CA PRO A 3 -7.12 -6.28 15.00
C PRO A 3 -5.60 -6.10 15.05
N GLU A 4 -4.92 -6.51 13.98
CA GLU A 4 -3.46 -6.35 13.82
C GLU A 4 -3.09 -5.01 13.16
N TYR A 5 -3.98 -4.45 12.33
CA TYR A 5 -3.79 -3.19 11.62
C TYR A 5 -5.12 -2.60 11.14
N PHE A 6 -5.13 -1.30 10.84
CA PHE A 6 -6.18 -0.66 10.03
C PHE A 6 -5.85 -0.84 8.55
N MET A 7 -6.84 -0.90 7.67
CA MET A 7 -6.57 -0.98 6.22
C MET A 7 -7.56 -0.16 5.39
N ALA A 8 -7.02 0.53 4.38
CA ALA A 8 -7.80 1.17 3.34
C ALA A 8 -7.10 1.08 1.98
N SER A 9 -7.88 1.00 0.91
CA SER A 9 -7.39 1.36 -0.43
C SER A 9 -7.52 2.86 -0.60
N VAL A 10 -6.42 3.50 -0.98
CA VAL A 10 -6.35 4.96 -1.18
C VAL A 10 -7.04 5.27 -2.51
N PRO A 11 -8.09 6.12 -2.51
CA PRO A 11 -8.72 6.56 -3.75
C PRO A 11 -7.70 7.22 -4.68
N ILE A 12 -7.78 6.98 -5.98
CA ILE A 12 -6.85 7.58 -6.95
C ILE A 12 -6.89 9.11 -6.97
N SER A 13 -8.01 9.70 -6.56
CA SER A 13 -8.22 11.14 -6.45
C SER A 13 -7.88 11.71 -5.07
N PHE A 14 -7.33 10.89 -4.16
CA PHE A 14 -6.92 11.39 -2.85
C PHE A 14 -5.70 12.29 -2.98
N GLU A 15 -5.78 13.47 -2.38
CA GLU A 15 -4.68 14.41 -2.26
C GLU A 15 -4.41 14.69 -0.79
N TYR A 16 -3.14 14.73 -0.41
CA TYR A 16 -2.76 15.13 0.93
C TYR A 16 -2.98 16.64 1.08
N PRO A 17 -3.79 17.12 2.04
CA PRO A 17 -4.13 18.54 2.16
C PRO A 17 -2.88 19.44 2.32
N GLU A 18 -2.82 20.56 1.60
CA GLU A 18 -1.70 21.50 1.69
C GLU A 18 -1.81 22.45 2.90
N GLY A 19 -0.76 22.54 3.72
CA GLY A 19 -0.68 23.48 4.85
C GLY A 19 -1.70 23.22 5.96
N ASN A 20 -2.05 24.27 6.73
CA ASN A 20 -3.19 24.30 7.67
C ASN A 20 -4.54 24.25 6.92
N ALA A 21 -4.65 23.42 5.87
CA ALA A 21 -5.85 23.23 5.06
C ALA A 21 -7.04 23.08 6.00
N ALA A 22 -7.93 24.06 5.89
CA ALA A 22 -8.89 24.43 6.90
C ALA A 22 -9.60 23.20 7.47
N LYS A 23 -9.66 23.14 8.81
CA LYS A 23 -10.67 22.35 9.52
C LYS A 23 -11.97 22.48 8.74
N SER A 24 -12.57 21.34 8.36
CA SER A 24 -13.87 21.30 7.70
C SER A 24 -14.76 22.39 8.29
N VAL A 25 -15.21 23.33 7.44
CA VAL A 25 -16.14 24.38 7.84
C VAL A 25 -17.29 23.70 8.59
N ALA A 26 -17.76 24.29 9.69
CA ALA A 26 -18.60 23.62 10.70
C ALA A 26 -19.85 22.88 10.18
N ASP A 27 -20.27 23.14 8.94
CA ASP A 27 -21.45 22.58 8.29
C ASP A 27 -21.16 21.59 7.12
N ALA A 28 -19.89 21.28 6.83
CA ALA A 28 -19.54 20.32 5.77
C ALA A 28 -19.40 18.89 6.32
N LEU A 29 -19.89 17.89 5.57
CA LEU A 29 -19.66 16.48 5.91
C LEU A 29 -18.15 16.17 5.84
N PRO A 30 -17.59 15.43 6.84
CA PRO A 30 -16.18 15.09 6.85
C PRO A 30 -15.83 14.20 5.66
N ASN A 31 -14.68 14.49 5.03
CA ASN A 31 -14.20 13.71 3.88
C ASN A 31 -13.21 12.61 4.31
N GLY A 32 -12.72 11.84 3.33
CA GLY A 32 -11.76 10.75 3.61
C GLY A 32 -10.44 11.22 4.21
N ALA A 33 -9.98 12.43 3.91
CA ALA A 33 -8.80 13.03 4.52
C ALA A 33 -9.06 13.40 5.98
N ASP A 34 -10.23 13.95 6.32
CA ASP A 34 -10.61 14.23 7.71
C ASP A 34 -10.65 12.95 8.54
N LEU A 35 -11.27 11.89 8.02
CA LEU A 35 -11.29 10.58 8.67
C LEU A 35 -9.88 10.04 8.91
N LEU A 36 -9.01 10.12 7.89
CA LEU A 36 -7.63 9.66 8.02
C LEU A 36 -6.84 10.49 9.06
N LEU A 37 -6.83 11.81 8.89
CA LEU A 37 -5.95 12.70 9.64
C LEU A 37 -6.41 12.96 11.07
N GLN A 38 -7.72 13.08 11.29
CA GLN A 38 -8.28 13.46 12.59
C GLN A 38 -8.69 12.25 13.44
N VAL A 39 -8.93 11.09 12.82
CA VAL A 39 -9.43 9.89 13.52
C VAL A 39 -8.45 8.72 13.42
N LEU A 40 -8.18 8.23 12.20
CA LEU A 40 -7.43 6.99 12.03
C LEU A 40 -5.97 7.11 12.47
N LEU A 41 -5.28 8.21 12.11
CA LEU A 41 -3.87 8.41 12.51
C LEU A 41 -3.70 8.57 14.03
N PRO A 42 -4.46 9.44 14.73
CA PRO A 42 -4.39 9.51 16.18
C PRO A 42 -4.75 8.19 16.87
N LEU A 43 -5.74 7.46 16.35
CA LEU A 43 -6.13 6.17 16.89
C LEU A 43 -5.02 5.13 16.70
N ALA A 44 -4.46 5.03 15.50
CA ALA A 44 -3.36 4.12 15.16
C ALA A 44 -2.13 4.37 16.04
N GLU A 45 -1.79 5.63 16.29
CA GLU A 45 -0.71 5.99 17.21
C GLU A 45 -1.03 5.53 18.64
N LYS A 46 -2.21 5.87 19.15
CA LYS A 46 -2.64 5.53 20.52
C LYS A 46 -2.72 4.02 20.75
N SER A 47 -3.25 3.28 19.78
CA SER A 47 -3.41 1.82 19.83
C SER A 47 -2.15 1.06 19.41
N LYS A 48 -1.12 1.75 18.91
CA LYS A 48 0.12 1.17 18.36
C LYS A 48 -0.12 0.18 17.21
N LEU A 49 -1.23 0.34 16.49
CA LEU A 49 -1.57 -0.48 15.33
C LEU A 49 -1.11 0.21 14.04
N PRO A 50 -0.48 -0.50 13.09
CA PRO A 50 -0.15 0.07 11.78
C PRO A 50 -1.40 0.44 10.98
N ILE A 51 -1.22 1.35 10.02
CA ILE A 51 -2.20 1.61 8.96
C ILE A 51 -1.66 1.06 7.64
N ALA A 52 -2.40 0.14 7.04
CA ALA A 52 -2.13 -0.44 5.75
C ALA A 52 -2.85 0.31 4.62
N LEU A 53 -2.08 0.87 3.71
CA LEU A 53 -2.56 1.67 2.58
C LEU A 53 -2.26 0.94 1.26
N LYS A 54 -3.30 0.78 0.43
CA LYS A 54 -3.18 0.20 -0.92
C LYS A 54 -3.38 1.30 -1.97
N PHE A 55 -2.35 1.65 -2.73
CA PHE A 55 -2.35 2.79 -3.68
C PHE A 55 -2.61 2.37 -5.14
N ASP A 56 -2.95 3.35 -5.98
CA ASP A 56 -3.05 3.26 -7.45
C ASP A 56 -4.29 2.56 -8.04
N SER A 57 -5.24 2.08 -7.23
CA SER A 57 -6.47 1.46 -7.77
C SER A 57 -7.48 2.50 -8.24
N VAL A 58 -8.02 2.31 -9.45
CA VAL A 58 -9.11 3.09 -10.03
C VAL A 58 -10.39 2.27 -10.01
N ARG A 59 -11.47 2.79 -9.42
CA ARG A 59 -12.71 2.05 -9.20
C ARG A 59 -13.95 2.80 -9.69
N PRO A 60 -14.67 2.29 -10.71
CA PRO A 60 -14.23 1.37 -11.76
C PRO A 60 -13.68 2.14 -12.98
N ILE A 61 -12.84 1.48 -13.80
CA ILE A 61 -12.55 1.93 -15.18
C ILE A 61 -13.65 1.47 -16.13
N ASN A 62 -14.19 0.27 -15.93
CA ASN A 62 -15.33 -0.25 -16.69
C ASN A 62 -16.39 -0.83 -15.75
N ALA A 63 -17.40 0.00 -15.42
CA ALA A 63 -18.45 -0.36 -14.48
C ALA A 63 -19.26 -1.61 -14.86
N ARG A 64 -19.31 -1.99 -16.15
CA ARG A 64 -20.08 -3.16 -16.62
C ARG A 64 -19.57 -4.48 -16.05
N TYR A 65 -18.29 -4.54 -15.64
CA TYR A 65 -17.66 -5.75 -15.12
C TYR A 65 -17.70 -5.87 -13.58
N GLY A 66 -18.43 -4.99 -12.89
CA GLY A 66 -18.53 -5.01 -11.43
C GLY A 66 -17.15 -4.97 -10.77
N VAL A 67 -16.86 -5.92 -9.87
CA VAL A 67 -15.57 -6.01 -9.16
C VAL A 67 -14.35 -6.28 -10.07
N ALA A 68 -14.58 -6.74 -11.30
CA ALA A 68 -13.52 -6.93 -12.31
C ALA A 68 -13.33 -5.68 -13.20
N GLY A 69 -14.14 -4.63 -12.98
CA GLY A 69 -14.09 -3.38 -13.71
C GLY A 69 -13.08 -2.37 -13.19
N ASP A 70 -12.46 -2.65 -12.05
CA ASP A 70 -11.39 -1.84 -11.48
C ASP A 70 -10.13 -1.91 -12.34
N GLY A 71 -9.26 -0.91 -12.21
CA GLY A 71 -7.97 -0.90 -12.90
C GLY A 71 -6.92 -0.13 -12.13
N VAL A 72 -5.91 0.37 -12.84
CA VAL A 72 -4.72 0.97 -12.25
C VAL A 72 -4.38 2.31 -12.90
N LYS A 73 -3.96 3.28 -12.08
CA LYS A 73 -3.31 4.51 -12.52
C LYS A 73 -2.23 4.87 -11.49
N PRO A 74 -1.01 5.27 -11.92
CA PRO A 74 0.03 5.71 -10.99
C PRO A 74 -0.47 6.87 -10.12
N SER A 75 -0.27 6.77 -8.80
CA SER A 75 -0.53 7.85 -7.85
C SER A 75 0.75 8.61 -7.50
N ASN A 76 0.60 9.78 -6.87
CA ASN A 76 1.72 10.57 -6.40
C ASN A 76 2.27 9.99 -5.07
N VAL A 77 3.50 9.50 -5.09
CA VAL A 77 4.18 8.93 -3.90
C VAL A 77 4.40 9.98 -2.80
N ASP A 78 4.41 11.28 -3.13
CA ASP A 78 4.49 12.37 -2.14
C ASP A 78 3.42 12.28 -1.05
N ILE A 79 2.25 11.70 -1.35
CA ILE A 79 1.20 11.48 -0.36
C ILE A 79 1.73 10.62 0.79
N LEU A 80 2.40 9.52 0.46
CA LEU A 80 2.97 8.60 1.44
C LEU A 80 4.17 9.24 2.16
N ILE A 81 5.00 9.99 1.44
CA ILE A 81 6.13 10.75 2.01
C ILE A 81 5.63 11.75 3.06
N LYS A 82 4.58 12.52 2.75
CA LYS A 82 3.97 13.48 3.68
C LYS A 82 3.38 12.78 4.90
N LEU A 83 2.70 11.64 4.71
CA LEU A 83 2.19 10.84 5.84
C LEU A 83 3.32 10.33 6.75
N CYS A 84 4.39 9.78 6.18
CA CYS A 84 5.51 9.26 6.96
C CYS A 84 6.25 10.37 7.73
N ASN A 85 6.47 11.53 7.08
CA ASN A 85 7.10 12.70 7.69
C ASN A 85 6.26 13.31 8.82
N ASN A 86 4.97 13.54 8.57
CA ASN A 86 4.12 14.28 9.51
C ASN A 86 3.66 13.42 10.69
N PHE A 87 3.69 12.09 10.56
CA PHE A 87 3.26 11.14 11.59
C PHE A 87 4.36 10.11 11.90
N PRO A 88 5.52 10.52 12.43
CA PRO A 88 6.68 9.64 12.62
C PRO A 88 6.46 8.53 13.66
N ARG A 89 5.43 8.66 14.51
CA ARG A 89 5.04 7.66 15.51
C ARG A 89 4.01 6.65 15.01
N VAL A 90 3.38 6.90 13.86
CA VAL A 90 2.48 5.96 13.19
C VAL A 90 3.29 5.05 12.29
N LYS A 91 2.99 3.75 12.30
CA LYS A 91 3.58 2.78 11.39
C LYS A 91 2.68 2.62 10.15
N PHE A 92 3.28 2.69 8.98
CA PHE A 92 2.60 2.53 7.70
C PHE A 92 3.03 1.21 7.05
N LEU A 93 2.03 0.43 6.64
CA LEU A 93 2.22 -0.68 5.70
C LEU A 93 1.76 -0.16 4.33
N ALA A 94 2.57 -0.28 3.27
CA ALA A 94 2.16 0.17 1.95
C ALA A 94 2.35 -0.88 0.86
N THR A 95 1.41 -0.93 -0.07
CA THR A 95 1.53 -1.67 -1.32
C THR A 95 0.95 -0.83 -2.45
N PHE A 96 1.59 -0.87 -3.62
CA PHE A 96 1.26 -0.08 -4.80
C PHE A 96 0.84 -1.03 -5.92
N LEU A 97 -0.20 -0.68 -6.66
CA LEU A 97 -0.71 -1.49 -7.79
C LEU A 97 0.00 -1.16 -9.10
N SER A 98 0.51 0.06 -9.22
CA SER A 98 1.22 0.54 -10.40
C SER A 98 2.63 0.00 -10.41
N ARG A 99 3.03 -0.68 -11.49
CA ARG A 99 4.40 -1.14 -11.70
C ARG A 99 5.40 0.03 -11.73
N VAL A 100 5.03 1.17 -12.32
CA VAL A 100 5.94 2.31 -12.47
C VAL A 100 6.24 3.04 -11.16
N ASN A 101 5.38 2.92 -10.13
CA ASN A 101 5.65 3.51 -8.81
C ASN A 101 6.61 2.66 -7.96
N GLN A 102 6.90 1.41 -8.34
CA GLN A 102 7.56 0.45 -7.46
C GLN A 102 8.99 0.85 -7.09
N HIS A 103 9.74 1.42 -8.03
CA HIS A 103 11.09 1.90 -7.74
C HIS A 103 11.08 3.09 -6.78
N GLU A 104 10.28 4.12 -7.07
CA GLU A 104 10.15 5.31 -6.24
C GLU A 104 9.70 4.98 -4.81
N VAL A 105 8.70 4.10 -4.65
CA VAL A 105 8.23 3.71 -3.31
C VAL A 105 9.26 2.85 -2.57
N THR A 106 10.06 2.05 -3.28
CA THR A 106 11.15 1.27 -2.68
C THR A 106 12.24 2.19 -2.14
N VAL A 107 12.65 3.21 -2.91
CA VAL A 107 13.57 4.26 -2.43
C VAL A 107 12.97 5.02 -1.24
N THR A 108 11.67 5.32 -1.29
CA THR A 108 10.95 5.99 -0.19
C THR A 108 11.00 5.16 1.10
N ALA A 109 10.74 3.86 1.03
CA ALA A 109 10.82 2.95 2.17
C ALA A 109 12.22 2.89 2.79
N ASN A 110 13.28 3.02 1.98
CA ASN A 110 14.65 3.12 2.49
C ASN A 110 14.88 4.37 3.36
N LYS A 111 14.07 5.43 3.22
CA LYS A 111 14.21 6.69 3.98
C LYS A 111 13.36 6.74 5.25
N PHE A 112 12.28 5.97 5.31
CA PHE A 112 11.31 6.04 6.40
C PHE A 112 11.26 4.76 7.22
N ARG A 113 11.83 4.79 8.42
CA ARG A 113 11.78 3.67 9.38
C ARG A 113 10.37 3.27 9.83
N ASN A 114 9.39 4.14 9.60
CA ASN A 114 7.99 3.92 9.92
C ASN A 114 7.17 3.47 8.68
N LEU A 115 7.82 3.17 7.56
CA LEU A 115 7.21 2.64 6.35
C LEU A 115 7.73 1.22 6.08
N HIS A 116 6.82 0.28 5.90
CA HIS A 116 7.11 -1.10 5.52
C HIS A 116 6.35 -1.46 4.24
N LEU A 117 7.09 -1.80 3.18
CA LEU A 117 6.46 -2.31 1.96
C LEU A 117 6.08 -3.77 2.11
N TYR A 118 4.90 -4.11 1.59
CA TYR A 118 4.44 -5.49 1.58
C TYR A 118 3.83 -5.88 0.23
N GLY A 119 4.22 -7.05 -0.24
CA GLY A 119 3.54 -7.78 -1.29
C GLY A 119 3.72 -7.27 -2.72
N CYS A 120 3.19 -8.08 -3.64
CA CYS A 120 3.00 -7.75 -5.04
C CYS A 120 1.49 -7.76 -5.32
N TRP A 121 0.84 -6.61 -5.19
CA TRP A 121 -0.62 -6.54 -5.15
C TRP A 121 -1.25 -6.70 -6.53
N TRP A 122 -2.24 -7.60 -6.65
CA TRP A 122 -3.18 -7.72 -7.77
C TRP A 122 -2.52 -7.71 -9.16
N TYR A 123 -2.50 -6.59 -9.91
CA TYR A 123 -1.87 -6.53 -11.23
C TYR A 123 -0.34 -6.67 -11.19
N CYS A 124 0.29 -6.41 -10.03
CA CYS A 124 1.70 -6.75 -9.79
C CYS A 124 1.90 -8.22 -9.40
N ASN A 125 0.84 -9.01 -9.17
CA ASN A 125 0.95 -10.41 -8.76
C ASN A 125 1.13 -11.36 -9.96
N ASN A 126 2.12 -11.07 -10.80
CA ASN A 126 2.50 -11.85 -11.97
C ASN A 126 3.98 -12.21 -11.88
N PRO A 127 4.43 -13.42 -12.27
CA PRO A 127 5.82 -13.88 -12.07
C PRO A 127 6.88 -12.86 -12.46
N SER A 128 6.81 -12.31 -13.67
CA SER A 128 7.79 -11.34 -14.17
C SER A 128 7.87 -10.05 -13.35
N ILE A 129 6.74 -9.60 -12.79
CA ILE A 129 6.67 -8.40 -11.96
C ILE A 129 7.10 -8.74 -10.52
N ILE A 130 6.71 -9.92 -9.99
CA ILE A 130 7.15 -10.38 -8.67
C ILE A 130 8.68 -10.45 -8.64
N GLU A 131 9.30 -11.00 -9.67
CA GLU A 131 10.76 -11.11 -9.78
C GLU A 131 11.41 -9.72 -9.76
N GLU A 132 11.02 -8.83 -10.68
CA GLU A 132 11.53 -7.47 -10.77
C GLU A 132 11.41 -6.70 -9.46
N LEU A 133 10.23 -6.74 -8.81
CA LEU A 133 9.98 -6.04 -7.56
C LEU A 133 10.78 -6.65 -6.40
N THR A 134 10.91 -7.98 -6.35
CA THR A 134 11.65 -8.66 -5.28
C THR A 134 13.15 -8.36 -5.39
N ARG A 135 13.74 -8.43 -6.59
CA ARG A 135 15.15 -8.09 -6.83
C ARG A 135 15.46 -6.67 -6.40
N MET A 136 14.73 -5.70 -6.95
CA MET A 136 14.88 -4.28 -6.65
C MET A 136 14.73 -3.98 -5.14
N ARG A 137 13.77 -4.62 -4.47
CA ARG A 137 13.57 -4.42 -3.02
C ARG A 137 14.69 -5.05 -2.20
N ILE A 138 15.23 -6.21 -2.58
CA ILE A 138 16.38 -6.81 -1.90
C ILE A 138 17.63 -5.93 -2.07
N GLU A 139 17.88 -5.45 -3.28
CA GLU A 139 19.03 -4.59 -3.59
C GLU A 139 19.01 -3.27 -2.77
N ILE A 140 17.83 -2.68 -2.56
CA ILE A 140 17.69 -1.36 -1.91
C ILE A 140 17.39 -1.47 -0.40
N LEU A 141 16.67 -2.50 0.04
CA LEU A 141 16.15 -2.64 1.41
C LEU A 141 16.75 -3.83 2.17
N GLY A 142 17.55 -4.68 1.52
CA GLY A 142 17.94 -5.97 2.08
C GLY A 142 16.71 -6.82 2.39
N THR A 143 16.55 -7.25 3.63
CA THR A 143 15.38 -8.05 4.08
C THR A 143 14.30 -7.21 4.78
N ALA A 144 14.40 -5.87 4.78
CA ALA A 144 13.50 -4.97 5.48
C ALA A 144 12.17 -4.68 4.74
N PHE A 145 11.54 -5.73 4.21
CA PHE A 145 10.22 -5.66 3.56
C PHE A 145 9.52 -7.03 3.61
N THR A 146 8.24 -7.08 3.28
CA THR A 146 7.52 -8.36 3.08
C THR A 146 7.33 -8.59 1.59
N SER A 147 7.89 -9.68 1.06
CA SER A 147 7.89 -9.95 -0.39
C SER A 147 6.50 -10.20 -0.97
N GLN A 148 5.64 -10.94 -0.26
CA GLN A 148 4.34 -11.36 -0.81
C GLN A 148 3.17 -11.35 0.19
N HIS A 149 1.95 -11.16 -0.33
CA HIS A 149 0.69 -11.58 0.30
C HIS A 149 -0.23 -12.21 -0.76
N SER A 150 -1.18 -13.06 -0.36
CA SER A 150 -2.02 -13.77 -1.34
C SER A 150 -3.19 -12.94 -1.86
N ASP A 151 -3.83 -12.10 -1.04
CA ASP A 151 -5.13 -11.49 -1.36
C ASP A 151 -6.13 -12.55 -1.88
N ALA A 152 -6.10 -13.74 -1.25
CA ALA A 152 -6.93 -14.87 -1.63
C ALA A 152 -8.40 -14.57 -1.30
N ARG A 153 -9.27 -14.70 -2.30
CA ARG A 153 -10.73 -14.57 -2.16
C ARG A 153 -11.42 -15.93 -2.09
N VAL A 154 -10.72 -16.99 -2.52
CA VAL A 154 -11.14 -18.39 -2.43
C VAL A 154 -9.99 -19.16 -1.78
N LEU A 155 -10.31 -20.07 -0.86
CA LEU A 155 -9.32 -20.75 -0.01
C LEU A 155 -8.22 -21.46 -0.81
N ASP A 156 -8.59 -22.19 -1.87
CA ASP A 156 -7.65 -22.93 -2.72
C ASP A 156 -6.64 -22.03 -3.44
N GLN A 157 -6.91 -20.72 -3.54
CA GLN A 157 -5.96 -19.77 -4.11
C GLN A 157 -4.68 -19.68 -3.28
N LEU A 158 -4.72 -20.03 -1.99
CA LEU A 158 -3.52 -20.08 -1.17
C LEU A 158 -2.49 -21.07 -1.73
N ILE A 159 -2.93 -22.20 -2.30
CA ILE A 159 -2.03 -23.23 -2.82
C ILE A 159 -1.17 -22.64 -3.94
N TYR A 160 -1.80 -22.17 -5.01
CA TYR A 160 -1.05 -21.73 -6.19
C TYR A 160 -0.38 -20.37 -5.98
N LYS A 161 -0.97 -19.44 -5.21
CA LYS A 161 -0.35 -18.13 -4.99
C LYS A 161 0.93 -18.25 -4.17
N TRP A 162 0.95 -19.11 -3.16
CA TRP A 162 2.14 -19.32 -2.35
C TRP A 162 3.17 -20.19 -3.06
N SER A 163 2.78 -21.26 -3.77
CA SER A 163 3.75 -22.08 -4.51
C SER A 163 4.47 -21.24 -5.57
N HIS A 164 3.72 -20.50 -6.38
CA HIS A 164 4.23 -19.65 -7.45
C HIS A 164 5.15 -18.55 -6.91
N SER A 165 4.71 -17.83 -5.87
CA SER A 165 5.50 -16.72 -5.34
C SER A 165 6.78 -17.22 -4.67
N ARG A 166 6.73 -18.36 -3.96
CA ARG A 166 7.92 -18.92 -3.29
C ARG A 166 8.97 -19.40 -4.29
N GLU A 167 8.55 -19.94 -5.43
CA GLU A 167 9.46 -20.32 -6.52
C GLU A 167 10.21 -19.08 -7.03
N VAL A 168 9.48 -18.05 -7.46
CA VAL A 168 10.08 -16.81 -7.98
C VAL A 168 10.96 -16.11 -6.94
N ILE A 169 10.49 -15.97 -5.70
CA ILE A 169 11.27 -15.34 -4.61
C ILE A 169 12.49 -16.20 -4.27
N GLY A 170 12.37 -17.53 -4.33
CA GLY A 170 13.46 -18.45 -4.06
C GLY A 170 14.62 -18.27 -5.03
N GLU A 171 14.34 -18.18 -6.33
CA GLU A 171 15.34 -17.89 -7.37
C GLU A 171 16.06 -16.57 -7.08
N VAL A 172 15.31 -15.50 -6.81
CA VAL A 172 15.89 -14.19 -6.50
C VAL A 172 16.80 -14.20 -5.25
N LEU A 173 16.55 -15.08 -4.28
CA LEU A 173 17.34 -15.17 -3.05
C LEU A 173 18.66 -15.94 -3.21
N VAL A 174 18.81 -16.74 -4.28
CA VAL A 174 20.02 -17.56 -4.51
C VAL A 174 20.98 -16.97 -5.55
N ASP A 175 20.56 -15.89 -6.23
CA ASP A 175 21.41 -15.05 -7.07
C ASP A 175 22.59 -14.42 -6.30
#